data_AF-A0A9E1YX36-F1
#
_entry.id   AF-A0A9E1YX36-F1
#
_cell.length_a   1.000
_cell.length_b   1.000
_cell.length_c   1.000
_cell.angle_alpha   90.00
_cell.angle_beta   90.00
_cell.angle_gamma   90.00
#
_symmetry.space_group_name_H-M   'P 1'
#
loop_
_entity.id
_entity.type
_entity.pdbx_description
1 polymer ?
#
loop_
_entity_poly.entity_id
_entity_poly.type
_entity_poly.pdbx_seq_one_letter_code
_entity_poly.pdbx_strand_id
1 'polypeptide(L)' 'MERGPLLEILHAMVGTDKELSIIFRGEDNPLEIRDVEFAERLTSSQGILLKTKANQIWIDSSHVSAAWQVRDDI' A
#
# COMPACT_ATOMS: atom_id res chain seq x y z
N MET A 1 -5.62 -7.08 -15.50
CA MET A 1 -4.34 -6.64 -14.90
C MET A 1 -4.31 -7.16 -13.48
N GLU A 2 -3.36 -8.04 -13.16
CA GLU A 2 -3.30 -8.71 -11.86
C GLU A 2 -2.97 -7.70 -10.76
N ARG A 3 -3.77 -7.70 -9.68
CA ARG A 3 -3.59 -6.85 -8.48
C ARG A 3 -2.56 -7.43 -7.50
N GLY A 4 -1.88 -8.50 -7.89
CA GLY A 4 -0.82 -9.17 -7.12
C GLY A 4 0.28 -8.23 -6.61
N PRO A 5 0.85 -7.32 -7.45
CA PRO A 5 2.11 -6.67 -7.06
C PRO A 5 1.97 -5.74 -5.86
N LEU A 6 0.85 -5.01 -5.70
CA LEU A 6 0.70 -4.10 -4.54
C LEU A 6 0.54 -4.88 -3.23
N LEU A 7 -0.29 -5.93 -3.22
CA LEU A 7 -0.47 -6.73 -2.01
C LEU A 7 0.82 -7.47 -1.64
N GLU A 8 1.54 -7.99 -2.64
CA GLU A 8 2.84 -8.63 -2.45
C GLU A 8 3.88 -7.67 -1.87
N ILE A 9 3.94 -6.43 -2.37
CA ILE A 9 4.81 -5.38 -1.82
C ILE A 9 4.42 -5.09 -0.37
N LEU A 10 3.14 -4.86 -0.07
CA LEU A 10 2.68 -4.57 1.29
C LEU A 10 2.97 -5.73 2.25
N HIS A 11 2.82 -6.98 1.81
CA HIS A 11 3.21 -8.15 2.58
C HIS A 11 4.73 -8.17 2.84
N ALA A 12 5.55 -7.84 1.84
CA ALA A 12 7.00 -7.77 1.97
C ALA A 12 7.51 -6.60 2.83
N MET A 13 6.63 -5.65 3.17
CA MET A 13 6.90 -4.54 4.08
C MET A 13 6.55 -4.86 5.54
N VAL A 14 5.76 -5.91 5.80
CA VAL A 14 5.32 -6.27 7.16
C VAL A 14 6.52 -6.50 8.08
N GLY A 15 6.60 -5.75 9.17
CA GLY A 15 7.69 -5.85 10.16
C GLY A 15 9.04 -5.31 9.68
N THR A 16 9.07 -4.62 8.53
CA THR A 16 10.27 -3.93 8.01
C THR A 16 10.14 -2.42 8.18
N ASP A 17 11.25 -1.71 7.98
CA ASP A 17 11.36 -0.26 7.92
C ASP A 17 11.18 0.31 6.50
N LYS A 18 10.83 -0.53 5.52
CA LYS A 18 10.58 -0.10 4.15
C LYS A 18 9.47 0.93 4.10
N GLU A 19 9.64 1.91 3.21
CA GLU A 19 8.65 2.94 2.91
C GLU A 19 8.13 2.79 1.47
N LEU A 20 6.84 3.05 1.28
CA LEU A 20 6.15 3.00 0.00
C LEU A 20 5.32 4.27 -0.19
N SER A 21 5.63 5.03 -1.24
CA SER A 21 4.82 6.16 -1.68
C SER A 21 3.84 5.72 -2.77
N ILE A 22 2.54 5.91 -2.54
CA ILE A 22 1.47 5.64 -3.50
C ILE A 22 0.92 6.97 -4.02
N ILE A 23 0.97 7.16 -5.35
CA ILE A 23 0.35 8.31 -6.02
C ILE A 23 -0.99 7.87 -6.61
N PHE A 24 -2.06 8.56 -6.21
CA PHE A 24 -3.38 8.36 -6.78
C PHE A 24 -3.60 9.28 -7.98
N ARG A 25 -4.28 8.77 -9.01
CA ARG A 25 -4.56 9.57 -10.20
C ARG A 25 -5.52 10.71 -9.84
N GLY A 26 -5.10 11.95 -10.06
CA GLY A 26 -5.90 13.13 -9.77
C GLY A 26 -5.72 13.69 -8.35
N GLU A 27 -4.81 13.12 -7.57
CA GLU A 27 -4.36 13.72 -6.31
C GLU A 27 -2.93 14.25 -6.43
N ASP A 28 -2.70 15.42 -5.84
CA ASP A 28 -1.40 16.09 -5.88
C ASP A 28 -0.46 15.62 -4.74
N ASN A 29 -0.99 14.91 -3.74
CA ASN A 29 -0.24 14.46 -2.59
C ASN A 29 -0.11 12.92 -2.57
N PRO A 30 1.11 12.36 -2.50
CA PRO A 30 1.30 10.93 -2.33
C PRO A 30 0.87 10.47 -0.94
N LEU A 31 0.34 9.25 -0.87
CA LEU A 31 0.14 8.54 0.38
C LEU A 31 1.41 7.77 0.74
N GLU A 32 2.04 8.16 1.85
CA GLU A 32 3.21 7.48 2.39
C GLU A 32 2.80 6.34 3.33
N ILE A 33 3.27 5.13 3.04
CA ILE A 33 3.06 3.93 3.84
C ILE A 33 4.40 3.50 4.44
N ARG A 34 4.42 3.31 5.76
CA ARG A 34 5.58 2.85 6.53
C ARG A 34 5.11 2.02 7.72
N ASP A 35 6.05 1.35 8.41
CA ASP A 35 5.78 0.60 9.65
C ASP A 35 4.57 -0.34 9.51
N VAL A 36 4.54 -1.11 8.42
CA VAL A 36 3.42 -2.00 8.10
C VAL A 36 3.38 -3.14 9.11
N GLU A 37 2.22 -3.33 9.76
CA GLU A 37 1.98 -4.42 10.70
C GLU A 37 1.19 -5.56 10.06
N PHE A 38 0.29 -5.22 9.15
CA PHE A 38 -0.65 -6.18 8.57
C PHE A 38 -1.22 -5.66 7.25
N ALA A 39 -1.34 -6.53 6.26
CA ALA A 39 -2.04 -6.24 5.01
C ALA A 39 -2.89 -7.45 4.62
N GLU A 40 -4.14 -7.21 4.23
CA GLU A 40 -5.07 -8.28 3.83
C GLU A 40 -5.96 -7.83 2.66
N ARG A 41 -6.24 -8.79 1.78
CA ARG A 41 -7.25 -8.62 0.74
C ARG A 41 -8.65 -8.83 1.30
N LEU A 42 -9.52 -7.85 1.13
CA LEU A 42 -10.92 -8.02 1.48
C LEU A 42 -11.61 -8.93 0.47
N THR A 43 -12.40 -9.89 0.96
CA THR A 43 -13.05 -10.94 0.16
C THR A 43 -14.26 -10.43 -0.63
N SER A 44 -14.95 -9.39 -0.12
CA SER A 44 -16.21 -8.88 -0.69
C SER A 44 -16.06 -7.64 -1.58
N SER A 45 -14.89 -7.01 -1.54
CA SER A 45 -14.65 -5.71 -2.15
C SER A 45 -13.24 -5.69 -2.70
N GLN A 46 -13.01 -4.93 -3.76
CA GLN A 46 -11.73 -4.83 -4.45
C GLN A 46 -10.66 -4.09 -3.60
N GLY A 47 -10.81 -4.11 -2.28
CA GLY A 47 -10.03 -3.34 -1.34
C GLY A 47 -8.91 -4.14 -0.67
N ILE A 48 -7.88 -3.41 -0.26
CA ILE A 48 -6.84 -3.88 0.65
C ILE A 48 -7.06 -3.16 1.96
N LEU A 49 -7.10 -3.94 3.04
CA LEU A 49 -7.00 -3.41 4.39
C LEU A 49 -5.53 -3.43 4.81
N LEU A 50 -5.02 -2.27 5.19
CA LEU A 50 -3.64 -2.09 5.64
C LEU A 50 -3.65 -1.52 7.06
N LYS A 51 -2.86 -2.11 7.95
CA LYS A 51 -2.60 -1.59 9.28
C LYS A 51 -1.12 -1.25 9.39
N THR A 52 -0.85 -0.03 9.82
CA THR A 52 0.48 0.45 10.21
C THR A 52 0.51 0.69 11.72
N LYS A 53 1.68 0.98 12.29
CA LYS A 53 1.77 1.43 13.68
C LYS A 53 0.99 2.72 13.97
N ALA A 54 0.85 3.59 12.97
CA ALA A 54 0.24 4.91 13.14
C ALA A 54 -1.27 4.90 12.89
N ASN A 55 -1.76 4.08 11.96
CA ASN A 55 -3.13 4.13 11.48
C ASN A 55 -3.59 2.86 10.75
N GLN A 56 -4.87 2.86 10.37
CA GLN A 56 -5.48 1.85 9.53
C GLN A 56 -5.97 2.51 8.24
N ILE A 57 -5.59 1.93 7.09
CA ILE A 57 -5.81 2.48 5.76
C ILE A 57 -6.64 1.48 4.95
N TRP A 58 -7.69 1.98 4.28
CA TRP A 58 -8.46 1.21 3.30
C TRP A 58 -8.14 1.73 1.90
N ILE A 59 -7.56 0.88 1.06
CA ILE A 59 -7.27 1.18 -0.34
C ILE A 59 -8.31 0.46 -1.20
N ASP A 60 -9.12 1.18 -1.98
CA ASP A 60 -9.97 0.60 -3.03
C ASP A 60 -9.25 0.65 -4.39
N SER A 61 -9.04 -0.51 -4.99
CA SER A 61 -8.24 -0.67 -6.22
C SER A 61 -8.95 -0.26 -7.52
N SER A 62 -10.10 0.41 -7.39
CA SER A 62 -10.80 1.07 -8.50
C SER A 62 -10.09 2.34 -9.00
N HIS A 63 -9.26 2.99 -8.16
CA HIS A 63 -8.60 4.27 -8.47
C HIS A 63 -7.06 4.20 -8.54
N VAL A 64 -6.46 3.04 -8.24
CA VAL A 64 -5.00 2.88 -8.26
C VAL A 64 -4.55 2.50 -9.67
N SER A 65 -4.11 3.48 -10.45
CA SER A 65 -3.61 3.28 -11.83
C SER A 65 -2.11 2.90 -11.91
N ALA A 66 -1.48 2.61 -10.76
CA ALA A 66 -0.06 2.36 -10.50
C ALA A 66 0.78 3.61 -10.15
N ALA A 67 1.46 3.52 -9.01
CA ALA A 67 2.70 4.25 -8.68
C ALA A 67 3.35 3.59 -7.46
N TRP A 68 4.65 3.29 -7.53
CA TRP A 68 5.47 2.89 -6.38
C TRP A 68 6.89 3.42 -6.55
N GLN A 69 7.45 3.95 -5.47
CA GLN A 69 8.89 4.12 -5.27
C GLN A 69 9.21 3.45 -3.92
N VAL A 70 10.01 2.40 -3.96
CA VAL A 70 10.62 1.82 -2.74
C VAL A 70 11.90 2.59 -2.51
N ARG A 71 12.04 3.22 -1.35
CA ARG A 71 13.30 3.84 -0.91
C ARG A 71 13.96 2.89 0.07
N ASP A 72 15.14 2.39 -0.29
CA ASP A 72 16.06 1.80 0.67
C ASP A 72 16.98 2.92 1.16
N ASP A 73 16.94 3.25 2.44
CA ASP A 73 17.97 4.08 3.06
C ASP A 73 19.21 3.18 3.30
N ILE A 74 20.21 3.31 2.43
CA ILE A 74 21.59 2.83 2.66
C ILE A 74 22.41 3.97 3.27
#